data_AF-A0A7S2GLW6-F1
#
_entry.id   AF-A0A7S2GLW6-F1
#
_cell.length_a   1.000
_cell.length_b   1.000
_cell.length_c   1.000
_cell.angle_alpha   90.00
_cell.angle_beta   90.00
_cell.angle_gamma   90.00
#
_symmetry.space_group_name_H-M   'P 1'
#
loop_
_entity.id
_entity.type
_entity.pdbx_description
1 polymer ?
#
loop_
_entity_poly.entity_id
_entity_poly.type
_entity_poly.pdbx_seq_one_letter_code
_entity_poly.pdbx_strand_id
1 'polypeptide(L)'
;TLAHARSRKTGEAVGPLRTWPGGLAMGRSIGDADCGDLVHATPSTWTITIPDTACDIVLASDGIWDSLHLREVYAKVSRFPPVSRSVKDLVNAAIQSRGLADDTT
;
A
#
# COMPACT_ATOMS: atom_id res chain seq x y z
N THR A 1 18.62 -7.33 -9.30
CA THR A 1 19.39 -6.34 -8.51
C THR A 1 18.51 -5.15 -8.17
N LEU A 2 18.90 -4.29 -7.24
CA LEU A 2 18.21 -3.01 -7.03
C LEU A 2 18.80 -1.95 -7.95
N ALA A 3 17.96 -1.20 -8.67
CA ALA A 3 18.41 -0.09 -9.51
C ALA A 3 17.30 0.96 -9.72
N HIS A 4 17.71 2.20 -10.01
CA HIS A 4 16.82 3.24 -10.50
C HIS A 4 16.53 3.04 -11.99
N ALA A 5 15.34 3.46 -12.43
CA ALA A 5 15.08 3.64 -13.85
C ALA A 5 16.00 4.73 -14.42
N ARG A 6 16.28 4.71 -15.73
CA ARG A 6 17.09 5.74 -16.39
C ARG A 6 16.27 6.53 -17.40
N SER A 7 16.40 7.85 -17.36
CA SER A 7 15.84 8.76 -18.36
C SER A 7 16.38 8.41 -19.75
N ARG A 8 15.50 8.17 -20.73
CA ARG A 8 15.94 7.95 -22.12
C ARG A 8 16.58 9.20 -22.75
N LYS A 9 16.23 10.39 -22.24
CA LYS A 9 16.73 11.67 -22.78
C LYS A 9 18.09 12.05 -22.21
N THR A 10 18.29 11.88 -20.90
CA THR A 10 19.48 12.37 -20.19
C THR A 10 20.39 11.24 -19.67
N GLY A 11 19.91 10.00 -19.60
CA GLY A 11 20.66 8.85 -19.05
C GLY A 11 20.72 8.81 -17.52
N GLU A 12 20.22 9.85 -16.86
CA GLU A 12 20.24 10.02 -15.41
C GLU A 12 19.25 9.07 -14.73
N ALA A 13 19.56 8.72 -13.48
CA ALA A 13 18.68 7.95 -12.61
C ALA A 13 17.40 8.74 -12.29
N VAL A 14 16.24 8.09 -12.39
CA VAL A 14 14.93 8.67 -12.13
C VAL A 14 14.08 7.74 -11.26
N GLY A 15 13.24 8.34 -10.42
CA GLY A 15 12.29 7.63 -9.57
C GLY A 15 12.95 6.84 -8.42
N PRO A 16 12.14 6.09 -7.64
CA PRO A 16 12.62 5.30 -6.52
C PRO A 16 13.42 4.07 -6.98
N LEU A 17 14.20 3.49 -6.05
CA LEU A 17 14.85 2.20 -6.27
C LEU A 17 13.82 1.09 -6.46
N ARG A 18 14.08 0.20 -7.42
CA ARG A 18 13.20 -0.92 -7.78
C ARG A 18 14.01 -2.20 -8.00
N THR A 19 13.35 -3.33 -7.92
CA THR A 19 13.91 -4.65 -8.24
C THR A 19 13.94 -4.85 -9.75
N TRP A 20 15.07 -5.37 -10.27
CA TRP A 20 15.29 -5.65 -11.69
C TRP A 20 15.82 -7.07 -11.93
N PRO A 21 15.43 -7.74 -13.04
CA PRO A 21 14.42 -7.31 -14.02
C PRO A 21 13.00 -7.23 -13.41
N GLY A 22 12.04 -6.59 -14.10
CA GLY A 22 10.65 -6.45 -13.64
C GLY A 22 10.25 -5.04 -13.16
N GLY A 23 11.16 -4.27 -12.56
CA GLY A 23 10.89 -2.88 -12.14
C GLY A 23 9.97 -2.76 -10.92
N LEU A 24 9.93 -3.77 -10.06
CA LEU A 24 9.01 -3.86 -8.93
C LEU A 24 9.44 -2.96 -7.75
N ALA A 25 8.49 -2.32 -7.08
CA ALA A 25 8.75 -1.45 -5.92
C ALA A 25 8.60 -2.17 -4.55
N MET A 26 8.57 -3.50 -4.55
CA MET A 26 8.39 -4.34 -3.37
C MET A 26 9.32 -5.56 -3.42
N GLY A 27 9.62 -6.12 -2.24
CA GLY A 27 10.50 -7.30 -2.11
C GLY A 27 9.74 -8.63 -2.04
N ARG A 28 8.41 -8.60 -2.07
CA ARG A 28 7.56 -9.80 -2.00
C ARG A 28 6.34 -9.58 -2.86
N SER A 29 5.98 -10.60 -3.64
CA SER A 29 4.81 -10.61 -4.51
C SER A 29 4.54 -12.04 -4.98
N ILE A 30 3.35 -12.26 -5.53
CA ILE A 30 2.95 -13.51 -6.18
C ILE A 30 2.89 -13.25 -7.68
N GLY A 31 3.64 -14.01 -8.47
CA GLY A 31 3.55 -14.00 -9.95
C GLY A 31 4.72 -13.31 -10.68
N ASP A 32 5.52 -12.48 -10.01
CA ASP A 32 6.67 -11.76 -10.59
C ASP A 32 7.92 -12.64 -10.75
N ALA A 33 7.77 -13.76 -11.46
CA ALA A 33 8.83 -14.76 -11.65
C ALA A 33 10.07 -14.20 -12.38
N ASP A 34 9.92 -13.12 -13.15
CA ASP A 34 10.99 -12.43 -13.85
C ASP A 34 11.94 -11.68 -12.88
N CYS A 35 11.50 -11.35 -11.67
CA CYS A 35 12.33 -10.74 -10.64
C CYS A 35 13.31 -11.72 -9.96
N GLY A 36 13.17 -13.03 -10.23
CA GLY A 36 14.00 -14.09 -9.66
C GLY A 36 13.94 -14.13 -8.13
N ASP A 37 15.05 -14.50 -7.49
CA ASP A 37 15.12 -14.72 -6.04
C ASP A 37 15.01 -13.45 -5.18
N LEU A 38 15.01 -12.26 -5.80
CA LEU A 38 14.89 -10.98 -5.08
C LEU A 38 13.46 -10.67 -4.64
N VAL A 39 12.47 -11.32 -5.26
CA VAL A 39 11.04 -11.18 -4.91
C VAL A 39 10.50 -12.56 -4.61
N HIS A 40 10.12 -12.79 -3.36
CA HIS A 40 9.60 -14.10 -2.95
C HIS A 40 8.12 -14.03 -2.56
N ALA A 41 7.40 -15.12 -2.80
CA ALA A 41 5.97 -15.21 -2.50
C ALA A 41 5.66 -15.53 -1.02
N THR A 42 6.66 -15.93 -0.23
CA THR A 42 6.45 -16.30 1.19
C THR A 42 5.93 -15.11 2.02
N PRO A 43 4.73 -15.20 2.63
CA PRO A 43 4.15 -14.11 3.40
C PRO A 43 4.81 -13.95 4.77
N SER A 44 4.72 -12.75 5.35
CA SER A 44 4.94 -12.58 6.79
C SER A 44 3.69 -13.01 7.54
N THR A 45 3.85 -13.84 8.56
CA THR A 45 2.74 -14.28 9.42
C THR A 45 2.85 -13.66 10.79
N TRP A 46 1.76 -13.11 11.29
CA TRP A 46 1.65 -12.62 12.66
C TRP A 46 0.29 -13.00 13.24
N THR A 47 0.25 -13.32 14.53
CA THR A 47 -0.96 -13.74 15.23
C THR A 47 -1.24 -12.77 16.37
N ILE A 48 -2.47 -12.29 16.43
CA ILE A 48 -2.96 -11.39 17.48
C ILE A 48 -4.20 -11.97 18.15
N THR A 49 -4.29 -11.76 19.46
CA THR A 49 -5.53 -11.98 20.20
C THR A 49 -6.39 -10.73 20.09
N ILE A 50 -7.59 -10.88 19.56
CA ILE A 50 -8.59 -9.82 19.51
C ILE A 50 -9.16 -9.65 20.92
N PRO A 51 -9.27 -8.42 21.45
CA PRO A 51 -9.84 -8.22 22.78
C PRO A 51 -11.33 -8.56 22.79
N ASP A 52 -11.86 -8.93 23.96
CA ASP A 52 -13.30 -9.18 24.15
C ASP A 52 -14.14 -7.89 24.04
N THR A 53 -13.49 -6.72 24.01
CA THR A 53 -14.11 -5.43 23.72
C THR A 53 -14.23 -5.20 22.21
N ALA A 54 -15.06 -4.23 21.81
CA ALA A 54 -15.16 -3.84 20.41
C ALA A 54 -13.80 -3.36 19.85
N CYS A 55 -13.45 -3.85 18.66
CA CYS A 55 -12.25 -3.44 17.90
C CYS A 55 -12.58 -3.28 16.42
N ASP A 56 -11.89 -2.36 15.76
CA ASP A 56 -11.95 -2.19 14.31
C ASP A 56 -10.64 -2.67 13.68
N ILE A 57 -10.75 -3.41 12.58
CA ILE A 57 -9.60 -3.84 11.77
C ILE A 57 -9.71 -3.15 10.42
N VAL A 58 -8.65 -2.41 10.04
CA VAL A 58 -8.56 -1.75 8.74
C VAL A 58 -7.52 -2.47 7.90
N LEU A 59 -7.96 -3.05 6.79
CA LEU A 59 -7.11 -3.64 5.75
C LEU A 59 -7.32 -2.80 4.49
N ALA A 60 -6.23 -2.35 3.88
CA ALA A 60 -6.28 -1.53 2.68
C ALA A 60 -5.01 -1.67 1.85
N SER A 61 -5.11 -1.35 0.55
CA SER A 61 -3.94 -1.20 -0.33
C SER A 61 -3.07 0.00 0.08
N ASP A 62 -1.85 0.06 -0.45
CA ASP A 62 -0.95 1.21 -0.32
C ASP A 62 -1.58 2.51 -0.80
N GLY A 63 -2.51 2.48 -1.76
CA GLY A 63 -3.31 3.65 -2.16
C GLY A 63 -3.94 4.43 -0.99
N ILE A 64 -4.39 3.75 0.08
CA ILE A 64 -4.85 4.42 1.32
C ILE A 64 -3.66 4.94 2.13
N TRP A 65 -2.67 4.08 2.40
CA TRP A 65 -1.59 4.35 3.33
C TRP A 65 -0.57 5.39 2.83
N ASP A 66 -0.44 5.53 1.52
CA ASP A 66 0.35 6.58 0.88
C ASP A 66 -0.38 7.93 0.89
N SER A 67 -1.72 7.90 0.90
CA SER A 67 -2.56 9.10 0.75
C SER A 67 -2.98 9.73 2.08
N LEU A 68 -3.11 8.95 3.14
CA LEU A 68 -3.66 9.38 4.44
C LEU A 68 -2.71 9.07 5.59
N HIS A 69 -2.69 9.97 6.58
CA HIS A 69 -2.01 9.68 7.85
C HIS A 69 -2.85 8.74 8.73
N LEU A 70 -2.18 7.93 9.57
CA LEU A 70 -2.84 7.00 10.50
C LEU A 70 -3.91 7.67 11.38
N ARG A 71 -3.70 8.93 11.79
CA ARG A 71 -4.67 9.68 12.58
C ARG A 71 -5.97 9.96 11.81
N GLU A 72 -5.87 10.21 10.52
CA GLU A 72 -7.03 10.46 9.65
C GLU A 72 -7.80 9.18 9.37
N VAL A 73 -7.09 8.05 9.24
CA VAL A 73 -7.71 6.73 9.13
C VAL A 73 -8.46 6.42 10.43
N TYR A 74 -7.78 6.58 11.58
CA TYR A 74 -8.37 6.36 12.90
C TYR A 74 -9.62 7.22 13.12
N ALA A 75 -9.58 8.51 12.78
CA ALA A 75 -10.72 9.41 12.95
C ALA A 75 -11.98 8.94 12.19
N LYS A 76 -11.81 8.28 11.03
CA LYS A 76 -12.90 7.81 10.18
C LYS A 76 -13.50 6.47 10.62
N VAL A 77 -12.75 5.66 11.38
CA VAL A 77 -13.21 4.36 11.90
C VAL A 77 -13.57 4.42 13.37
N SER A 78 -13.05 5.39 14.12
CA SER A 78 -13.32 5.54 15.54
C SER A 78 -14.78 5.85 15.82
N ARG A 79 -15.26 5.45 17.01
CA ARG A 79 -16.64 5.65 17.50
C ARG A 79 -17.71 4.83 16.76
N PHE A 80 -17.30 3.71 16.15
CA PHE A 80 -18.20 2.71 15.58
C PHE A 80 -19.22 3.24 14.55
N PRO A 81 -18.83 4.08 13.57
CA PRO A 81 -19.69 4.37 12.42
C PRO A 81 -20.01 3.07 11.65
N PRO A 82 -21.12 3.04 10.89
CA PRO A 82 -21.40 1.94 9.98
C PRO A 82 -20.21 1.71 9.03
N VAL A 83 -19.76 0.45 8.90
CA VAL A 83 -18.56 0.09 8.10
C VAL A 83 -18.62 0.65 6.69
N SER A 84 -19.78 0.59 6.03
CA SER A 84 -19.98 1.13 4.68
C SER A 84 -19.70 2.62 4.58
N ARG A 85 -20.01 3.39 5.63
CA ARG A 85 -19.69 4.81 5.70
C ARG A 85 -18.20 5.01 5.89
N SER A 86 -17.58 4.30 6.83
CA SER A 86 -16.13 4.42 7.11
C SER A 86 -15.29 4.13 5.87
N VAL A 87 -15.62 3.07 5.15
CA VAL A 87 -14.96 2.70 3.88
C VAL A 87 -15.11 3.82 2.86
N LYS A 88 -16.32 4.33 2.65
CA LYS A 88 -16.57 5.43 1.71
C LYS A 88 -15.82 6.70 2.09
N ASP A 89 -15.80 7.05 3.37
CA ASP A 89 -15.11 8.24 3.88
C ASP A 89 -13.57 8.09 3.76
N LEU A 90 -13.02 6.89 3.94
CA LEU A 90 -11.60 6.58 3.74
C LEU A 90 -11.21 6.73 2.27
N VAL A 91 -11.92 6.05 1.36
CA VAL A 91 -11.65 6.08 -0.08
C VAL A 91 -11.76 7.51 -0.61
N ASN A 92 -12.83 8.24 -0.25
CA ASN A 92 -13.01 9.62 -0.69
C ASN A 92 -11.88 10.54 -0.20
N ALA A 93 -11.43 10.38 1.05
CA ALA A 93 -10.35 11.21 1.57
C ALA A 93 -9.01 10.89 0.89
N ALA A 94 -8.73 9.62 0.59
CA ALA A 94 -7.52 9.26 -0.15
C ALA A 94 -7.51 9.89 -1.55
N ILE A 95 -8.63 9.76 -2.28
CA ILE A 95 -8.81 10.38 -3.60
C ILE A 95 -8.71 11.91 -3.52
N GLN A 96 -9.25 12.55 -2.49
CA GLN A 96 -9.16 14.01 -2.32
C GLN A 96 -7.73 14.48 -2.01
N SER A 97 -6.94 13.65 -1.32
CA SER A 97 -5.56 13.98 -0.91
C SER A 97 -4.58 13.94 -2.08
N ARG A 98 -4.64 12.90 -2.92
CA ARG A 98 -3.66 12.66 -4.00
C ARG A 98 -4.24 12.62 -5.41
N GLY A 99 -5.54 12.82 -5.58
CA GLY A 99 -6.23 12.55 -6.84
C GLY A 99 -6.36 11.06 -7.11
N LEU A 100 -6.77 10.69 -8.34
CA LEU A 100 -6.89 9.30 -8.78
C LEU A 100 -5.50 8.76 -9.22
N ALA A 101 -4.56 8.76 -8.28
CA ALA A 101 -3.16 8.40 -8.55
C ALA A 101 -2.92 6.89 -8.53
N ASP A 102 -3.68 6.15 -7.71
CA ASP A 102 -3.52 4.70 -7.51
C ASP A 102 -4.85 4.02 -7.17
N ASP A 103 -4.91 2.71 -7.37
CA ASP A 103 -6.06 1.89 -7.02
C ASP A 103 -6.21 1.81 -5.50
N THR A 104 -7.40 2.16 -5.02
CA THR A 104 -7.70 2.25 -3.59
C THR A 104 -8.73 1.17 -3.23
N THR A 105 -8.34 0.22 -2.37
CA THR A 105 -9.21 -0.84 -1.83
C THR A 105 -9.23 -0.81 -0.30
#